data_AF-A0A1S2YCK2-F1
#
_entry.id   AF-A0A1S2YCK2-F1
#
_cell.length_a   1.000
_cell.length_b   1.000
_cell.length_c   1.000
_cell.angle_alpha   90.00
_cell.angle_beta   90.00
_cell.angle_gamma   90.00
#
_symmetry.space_group_name_H-M   'P 1'
#
loop_
_entity.id
_entity.type
_entity.pdbx_description
1 polymer ?
#
loop_
_entity_poly.entity_id
_entity_poly.type
_entity_poly.pdbx_seq_one_letter_code
_entity_poly.pdbx_strand_id
1 'polypeptide(L)'
;MENGRRIILSPQDIYNHLIKTAEEDDEGRSVSDTIVWLRENGFLLEQDCPYVGTFMPSIHTRKIFLKITTYQRINLLEEISVKKEKNKLLHKRLESAVRNTPVVAQMVWLPEMKKLKGMVYTLVL
;
A
#
# COMPACT_ATOMS: atom_id res chain seq x y z
N MET A 1 -13.73 2.47 26.50
CA MET A 1 -12.89 2.18 25.32
C MET A 1 -13.85 2.16 24.15
N GLU A 2 -13.81 3.15 23.27
CA GLU A 2 -14.72 3.20 22.13
C GLU A 2 -14.46 1.99 21.24
N ASN A 3 -15.50 1.18 21.00
CA ASN A 3 -15.49 0.13 20.00
C ASN A 3 -15.34 0.79 18.63
N GLY A 4 -14.09 1.06 18.23
CA GLY A 4 -13.77 1.62 16.93
C GLY A 4 -14.36 0.73 15.85
N ARG A 5 -15.38 1.24 15.13
CA ARG A 5 -16.00 0.52 14.03
C ARG A 5 -14.93 0.31 12.96
N ARG A 6 -14.54 -0.95 12.72
CA ARG A 6 -13.61 -1.29 11.65
C ARG A 6 -14.26 -0.96 10.31
N ILE A 7 -13.65 -0.03 9.59
CA ILE A 7 -14.04 0.32 8.23
C ILE A 7 -13.19 -0.52 7.28
N ILE A 8 -13.82 -1.17 6.31
CA ILE A 8 -13.15 -1.95 5.27
C ILE A 8 -13.40 -1.22 3.95
N LEU A 9 -12.31 -0.83 3.29
CA LEU A 9 -12.32 -0.13 2.01
C LEU A 9 -12.12 -1.14 0.88
N SER A 10 -12.74 -0.88 -0.28
CA SER A 10 -12.71 -1.79 -1.42
C SER A 10 -11.36 -1.80 -2.13
N PRO A 11 -10.60 -2.92 -2.11
CA PRO A 11 -9.43 -3.08 -2.96
C PRO A 11 -9.83 -3.34 -4.42
N GLN A 12 -11.03 -3.88 -4.66
CA GLN A 12 -11.55 -4.16 -6.00
C GLN A 12 -11.78 -2.88 -6.80
N ASP A 13 -12.29 -1.81 -6.18
CA ASP A 13 -12.46 -0.52 -6.85
C ASP A 13 -11.11 0.02 -7.36
N ILE A 14 -10.07 -0.06 -6.53
CA ILE A 14 -8.72 0.36 -6.92
C ILE A 14 -8.23 -0.49 -8.09
N TYR A 15 -8.36 -1.82 -7.97
CA TYR A 15 -7.90 -2.76 -8.98
C TYR A 15 -8.59 -2.56 -10.34
N ASN A 16 -9.92 -2.44 -10.37
CA ASN A 16 -10.69 -2.19 -11.60
C ASN A 16 -10.32 -0.87 -12.30
N HIS A 17 -9.77 0.10 -11.56
CA HIS A 17 -9.40 1.40 -12.10
C HIS A 17 -7.93 1.51 -12.51
N LEU A 18 -7.03 0.82 -11.82
CA LEU A 18 -5.61 0.88 -12.11
C LEU A 18 -5.13 -0.19 -13.10
N ILE A 19 -5.87 -1.29 -13.19
CA ILE A 19 -5.60 -2.40 -14.11
C ILE A 19 -6.65 -2.38 -15.23
N LYS A 20 -6.21 -2.37 -16.48
CA LYS A 20 -7.04 -2.30 -17.69
C LYS A 20 -6.77 -3.46 -18.65
N THR A 21 -5.60 -4.08 -18.57
CA THR A 21 -5.23 -5.23 -19.41
C THR A 21 -4.70 -6.40 -18.57
N ALA A 22 -4.60 -7.58 -19.20
CA ALA A 22 -4.04 -8.77 -18.54
C ALA A 22 -2.53 -8.63 -18.27
N GLU A 23 -1.80 -7.92 -19.12
CA GLU A 23 -0.39 -7.60 -18.90
C GLU A 23 -0.22 -6.72 -17.66
N GLU A 24 -1.07 -5.71 -17.50
CA GLU A 24 -1.05 -4.84 -16.33
C GLU A 24 -1.42 -5.58 -15.04
N ASP A 25 -2.29 -6.61 -15.13
CA ASP A 25 -2.63 -7.47 -14.01
C ASP A 25 -1.42 -8.27 -13.51
N ASP A 26 -0.62 -8.82 -14.43
CA ASP A 26 0.59 -9.57 -14.11
C ASP A 26 1.70 -8.68 -13.53
N GLU A 27 1.89 -7.48 -14.08
CA GLU A 27 2.90 -6.53 -13.60
C GLU A 27 2.49 -5.82 -12.29
N GLY A 28 1.19 -5.64 -12.09
CA GLY A 28 0.63 -4.84 -11.02
C GLY A 28 0.92 -3.34 -11.19
N ARG A 29 0.76 -2.60 -10.07
CA ARG A 29 0.91 -1.13 -10.03
C ARG A 29 1.68 -0.67 -8.83
N SER A 30 2.38 0.45 -8.98
CA SER A 30 3.14 1.02 -7.88
C SER A 30 2.21 1.55 -6.77
N VAL A 31 2.70 1.51 -5.53
CA VAL A 31 2.02 2.12 -4.38
C VAL A 31 1.83 3.63 -4.61
N SER A 32 2.79 4.28 -5.30
CA SER A 32 2.71 5.72 -5.57
C SER A 32 1.55 6.05 -6.50
N ASP A 33 1.39 5.32 -7.60
CA ASP A 33 0.29 5.52 -8.54
C ASP A 33 -1.06 5.25 -7.86
N THR A 34 -1.10 4.23 -7.01
CA THR A 34 -2.28 3.90 -6.21
C THR A 34 -2.67 5.04 -5.29
N ILE A 35 -1.71 5.62 -4.55
CA ILE A 35 -1.97 6.76 -3.65
C ILE A 35 -2.40 8.00 -4.43
N VAL A 36 -1.77 8.28 -5.57
CA VAL A 36 -2.15 9.42 -6.43
C VAL A 36 -3.59 9.26 -6.91
N TRP A 37 -3.94 8.08 -7.43
CA TRP A 37 -5.29 7.80 -7.87
C TRP A 37 -6.31 7.93 -6.74
N LEU A 38 -6.03 7.38 -5.56
CA LEU A 38 -6.89 7.47 -4.38
C LEU A 38 -7.05 8.91 -3.86
N ARG A 39 -6.02 9.74 -3.99
CA ARG A 39 -6.07 11.16 -3.63
C ARG A 39 -6.98 11.94 -4.57
N GLU A 40 -7.13 11.51 -5.81
CA GLU A 40 -8.01 12.16 -6.78
C GLU A 40 -9.44 11.61 -6.70
N ASN A 41 -9.57 10.29 -6.52
CA ASN A 41 -10.80 9.53 -6.75
C ASN A 41 -11.45 9.01 -5.47
N GLY A 42 -10.74 9.00 -4.34
CA GLY A 42 -11.24 8.48 -3.05
C GLY A 42 -11.44 6.95 -3.03
N PHE A 43 -11.92 6.45 -1.89
CA PHE A 43 -12.21 5.05 -1.63
C PHE A 43 -13.70 4.77 -1.57
N LEU A 44 -14.08 3.56 -1.96
CA LEU A 44 -15.37 2.96 -1.67
C LEU A 44 -15.29 2.04 -0.45
N LEU A 45 -16.44 1.73 0.15
CA LEU A 45 -16.55 0.66 1.13
C LEU A 45 -16.53 -0.70 0.43
N GLU A 46 -15.96 -1.71 1.09
CA GLU A 46 -15.96 -3.10 0.62
C GLU A 46 -17.37 -3.63 0.32
N GLN A 47 -18.35 -3.25 1.16
CA GLN A 47 -19.74 -3.67 0.98
C GLN A 47 -20.38 -3.15 -0.33
N ASP A 48 -19.86 -2.04 -0.88
CA ASP A 48 -20.38 -1.42 -2.10
C ASP A 48 -19.65 -1.95 -3.35
N CYS A 49 -18.42 -2.46 -3.18
CA CYS A 49 -17.63 -3.08 -4.24
C CYS A 49 -16.75 -4.20 -3.65
N PRO A 50 -17.29 -5.43 -3.49
CA PRO A 50 -16.57 -6.53 -2.87
C PRO A 50 -15.39 -7.04 -3.70
N TYR A 51 -14.36 -7.57 -3.05
CA TYR A 51 -13.26 -8.24 -3.71
C TYR A 51 -13.68 -9.58 -4.32
N VAL A 52 -13.40 -9.74 -5.62
CA VAL A 52 -13.71 -10.95 -6.39
C VAL A 52 -12.47 -11.66 -6.94
N GLY A 53 -11.30 -11.05 -6.83
CA GLY A 53 -10.03 -11.64 -7.29
C GLY A 53 -9.90 -11.74 -8.82
N THR A 54 -10.77 -11.08 -9.57
CA THR A 54 -10.74 -11.01 -11.03
C THR A 54 -11.02 -9.59 -11.50
N PHE A 55 -10.55 -9.26 -12.70
CA PHE A 55 -10.84 -7.97 -13.31
C PHE A 55 -12.32 -7.85 -13.63
N MET A 56 -12.95 -6.78 -13.13
CA MET A 56 -14.30 -6.39 -13.48
C MET A 56 -14.28 -4.96 -14.03
N PRO A 57 -14.76 -4.73 -15.27
CA PRO A 57 -14.90 -3.36 -15.77
C PRO A 57 -15.78 -2.53 -14.84
N SER A 58 -15.42 -1.28 -14.59
CA SER A 58 -16.11 -0.41 -13.64
C SER A 58 -17.50 0.01 -14.16
N ILE A 59 -18.53 -0.77 -13.83
CA ILE A 59 -19.92 -0.50 -14.24
C ILE A 59 -20.76 0.20 -13.15
N HIS A 60 -20.16 0.55 -12.01
CA HIS A 60 -20.88 1.06 -10.84
C HIS A 60 -20.67 2.56 -10.62
N THR A 61 -21.74 3.27 -10.24
CA THR A 61 -21.66 4.65 -9.77
C THR A 61 -20.88 4.71 -8.46
N ARG A 62 -19.75 5.42 -8.45
CA ARG A 62 -18.85 5.48 -7.29
C ARG A 62 -19.41 6.38 -6.20
N LYS A 63 -19.69 5.81 -5.03
CA LYS A 63 -20.03 6.54 -3.80
C LYS A 63 -18.78 6.67 -2.92
N ILE A 64 -18.09 7.81 -3.05
CA ILE A 64 -16.85 8.06 -2.31
C ILE A 64 -17.14 8.11 -0.80
N PHE A 65 -16.42 7.30 -0.04
CA PHE A 65 -16.52 7.21 1.42
C PHE A 65 -15.39 7.96 2.14
N LEU A 66 -14.15 7.81 1.67
CA LEU A 66 -12.95 8.43 2.24
C LEU A 66 -12.04 8.96 1.13
N LYS A 67 -11.19 9.94 1.42
CA LYS A 67 -10.19 10.45 0.48
C LYS A 67 -8.86 10.72 1.19
N ILE A 68 -7.75 10.36 0.56
CA ILE A 68 -6.42 10.80 1.01
C ILE A 68 -6.28 12.27 0.67
N THR A 69 -5.95 13.09 1.66
CA THR A 69 -5.68 14.52 1.44
C THR A 69 -4.18 14.78 1.26
N THR A 70 -3.37 14.08 2.05
CA THR A 70 -1.91 14.20 2.08
C THR A 70 -1.26 12.84 2.27
N TYR A 71 -0.04 12.70 1.76
CA TYR A 71 0.82 11.55 2.03
C TYR A 71 2.28 12.01 2.10
N GLN A 72 3.09 11.27 2.86
CA GLN A 72 4.52 11.50 2.94
C GLN A 72 5.25 10.26 2.47
N ARG A 73 6.09 10.42 1.44
CA ARG A 73 6.97 9.33 0.96
C ARG A 73 8.26 9.31 1.78
N ILE A 74 8.68 8.12 2.18
CA ILE A 74 10.00 7.87 2.77
C ILE A 74 10.77 7.00 1.78
N ASN A 75 11.89 7.50 1.24
CA ASN A 75 12.72 6.76 0.30
C ASN A 75 13.84 6.02 1.04
N LEU A 76 13.76 4.69 1.09
CA LEU A 76 14.75 3.85 1.76
C LEU A 76 16.00 3.60 0.90
N LEU A 77 15.99 3.90 -0.41
CA LEU A 77 17.19 3.74 -1.26
C LEU A 77 18.26 4.81 -0.96
N GLU A 78 17.89 5.93 -0.34
CA GLU A 78 18.85 6.93 0.16
C GLU A 78 19.75 6.38 1.29
N GLU A 79 19.35 5.26 1.90
CA GLU A 79 20.05 4.58 3.00
C GLU A 79 21.31 3.83 2.52
N ILE A 80 21.37 3.48 1.23
CA ILE A 80 22.49 2.75 0.60
C ILE A 80 23.59 3.73 0.16
N SER A 81 23.26 4.99 -0.10
CA SER A 81 24.18 5.95 -0.75
C SER A 81 24.83 6.99 0.18
N VAL A 82 24.54 7.06 1.49
CA VAL A 82 25.05 8.19 2.31
C VAL A 82 25.51 7.82 3.73
N LYS A 83 26.57 8.53 4.16
CA LYS A 83 27.19 8.60 5.50
C LYS A 83 26.28 8.16 6.67
N LYS A 84 26.83 7.36 7.61
CA LYS A 84 26.20 6.79 8.83
C LYS A 84 25.21 7.70 9.59
N GLU A 85 25.41 9.02 9.59
CA GLU A 85 24.52 9.97 10.28
C GLU A 85 23.15 10.13 9.60
N LYS A 86 23.07 10.10 8.26
CA LYS A 86 21.79 10.17 7.55
C LYS A 86 20.93 8.93 7.80
N ASN A 87 21.56 7.77 7.94
CA ASN A 87 20.86 6.52 8.25
C ASN A 87 20.18 6.56 9.63
N LYS A 88 20.84 7.15 10.65
CA LYS A 88 20.22 7.35 11.97
C LYS A 88 18.98 8.24 11.92
N LEU A 89 19.00 9.30 11.10
CA LEU A 89 17.84 10.19 10.96
C LEU A 89 16.68 9.50 10.23
N LEU A 90 16.97 8.75 9.16
CA LEU A 90 15.97 8.01 8.40
C LEU A 90 15.27 6.95 9.26
N HIS A 91 16.04 6.16 10.02
CA HIS A 91 15.50 5.18 10.98
C HIS A 91 14.55 5.83 11.99
N LYS A 92 14.94 6.94 12.62
CA LYS A 92 14.07 7.67 13.56
C LYS A 92 12.78 8.16 12.92
N ARG A 93 12.82 8.62 11.65
CA ARG A 93 11.62 9.05 10.92
C ARG A 93 10.69 7.86 10.63
N LEU A 94 11.25 6.73 10.21
CA LEU A 94 10.47 5.51 9.96
C LEU A 94 9.84 4.96 11.24
N GLU A 95 10.61 4.85 12.33
CA GLU A 95 10.11 4.43 13.63
C GLU A 95 8.98 5.32 14.13
N SER A 96 9.13 6.64 13.99
CA SER A 96 8.09 7.61 14.34
C SER A 96 6.84 7.42 13.47
N ALA A 97 7.00 7.23 12.16
CA ALA A 97 5.87 7.02 11.25
C ALA A 97 5.06 5.76 11.63
N VAL A 98 5.74 4.62 11.80
CA VAL A 98 5.11 3.33 12.13
C VAL A 98 4.44 3.33 13.50
N ARG A 99 5.00 4.06 14.49
CA ARG A 99 4.39 4.18 15.83
C ARG A 99 3.08 4.97 15.83
N ASN A 100 2.94 5.94 14.92
CA ASN A 100 1.80 6.85 14.91
C ASN A 100 0.66 6.37 14.01
N THR A 101 0.96 5.65 12.92
CA THR A 101 -0.04 5.22 11.94
C THR A 101 0.45 4.01 11.14
N PRO A 102 -0.45 3.16 10.61
CA PRO A 102 -0.07 2.19 9.58
C PRO A 102 0.64 2.88 8.40
N VAL A 103 1.70 2.25 7.89
CA VAL A 103 2.50 2.72 6.76
C VAL A 103 2.47 1.65 5.67
N VAL A 104 2.30 2.07 4.41
CA VAL A 104 2.45 1.18 3.26
C VAL A 104 3.93 1.10 2.89
N ALA A 105 4.46 -0.11 2.76
CA ALA A 105 5.83 -0.37 2.37
C ALA A 105 5.86 -1.20 1.08
N GLN A 106 6.80 -0.88 0.19
CA GLN A 106 7.11 -1.68 -0.99
C GLN A 106 8.44 -2.38 -0.75
N MET A 107 8.48 -3.69 -0.98
CA MET A 107 9.66 -4.52 -0.79
C MET A 107 9.83 -5.49 -1.95
N VAL A 108 11.06 -5.93 -2.19
CA VAL A 108 11.34 -6.97 -3.17
C VAL A 108 10.86 -8.30 -2.62
N TRP A 109 9.98 -8.97 -3.36
CA TRP A 109 9.56 -10.32 -3.02
C TRP A 109 10.66 -11.32 -3.38
N LEU A 110 11.22 -11.99 -2.38
CA LEU A 110 12.25 -13.01 -2.59
C LEU A 110 11.64 -14.42 -2.53
N PRO A 111 12.09 -15.38 -3.36
CA PRO A 111 11.54 -16.74 -3.39
C PRO A 111 11.46 -17.43 -2.00
N GLU A 112 12.43 -17.14 -1.13
CA GLU A 112 12.55 -17.66 0.22
C GLU A 112 11.42 -17.17 1.15
N MET A 113 10.83 -16.01 0.86
CA MET A 113 9.74 -15.43 1.68
C MET A 113 8.50 -16.32 1.70
N LYS A 114 8.29 -17.15 0.66
CA LYS A 114 7.23 -18.17 0.61
C LYS A 114 7.32 -19.20 1.75
N LYS A 115 8.52 -19.38 2.34
CA LYS A 115 8.80 -20.37 3.38
C LYS A 115 8.76 -19.80 4.80
N LEU A 116 8.47 -18.50 4.97
CA LEU A 116 8.47 -17.86 6.28
C LEU A 116 7.35 -18.40 7.17
N LYS A 117 7.71 -18.84 8.37
CA LYS A 117 6.79 -19.44 9.36
C LYS A 117 6.81 -18.71 10.71
N GLY A 118 7.04 -17.40 10.71
CA GLY A 118 6.95 -16.57 11.92
C GLY A 118 8.28 -16.26 12.62
N MET A 119 9.40 -16.24 11.89
CA MET A 119 10.70 -15.76 12.40
C MET A 119 11.07 -14.41 11.79
N VAL A 120 11.92 -13.65 12.49
CA VAL A 120 12.52 -12.45 11.92
C VAL A 120 13.31 -12.84 10.67
N TYR A 121 12.94 -12.26 9.54
CA TYR A 121 13.67 -12.45 8.30
C TYR A 121 14.93 -11.60 8.31
N THR A 122 16.09 -12.24 8.15
CA THR A 122 17.37 -11.56 7.99
C THR A 122 18.00 -12.08 6.72
N LEU A 123 18.27 -11.20 5.77
CA LEU A 123 19.06 -11.55 4.59
C LEU A 123 20.50 -11.72 5.06
N VAL A 124 21.02 -12.95 5.06
CA VAL A 124 22.46 -13.18 5.21
C VAL A 124 23.03 -13.03 3.81
N LEU A 125 23.64 -11.88 3.56
CA LEU A 125 24.43 -11.59 2.35
C LEU A 125 25.87 -12.05 2.54
#